data_AF-A0A5C7S0L6-F1
#
_entry.id   AF-A0A5C7S0L6-F1
#
_cell.length_a   1.000
_cell.length_b   1.000
_cell.length_c   1.000
_cell.angle_alpha   90.00
_cell.angle_beta   90.00
_cell.angle_gamma   90.00
#
_symmetry.space_group_name_H-M   'P 1'
#
loop_
_entity.id
_entity.type
_entity.pdbx_description
1 polymer ?
#
loop_
_entity_poly.entity_id
_entity_poly.type
_entity_poly.pdbx_seq_one_letter_code
_entity_poly.pdbx_strand_id
1 'polypeptide(L)'
;MATEDLQRLVEVAQLVTAARDAMSDEIVTRLSWAMSEGLTLLDRLTRNEGLMHLLKVLDRQDTQYLLIALSDAIHEASQEIPANPPATGGLGCLMRVVRDPGTQEGLRLLSVIGKHLSHSMREQHRHG
;
A
#
# COMPACT_ATOMS: atom_id res chain seq x y z
N MET A 1 -66.08 24.32 1.64
CA MET A 1 -65.46 23.02 1.91
C MET A 1 -64.40 22.66 0.87
N ALA A 2 -64.69 22.62 -0.44
CA ALA A 2 -63.68 22.23 -1.44
C ALA A 2 -62.42 23.12 -1.54
N THR A 3 -62.51 24.41 -1.23
CA THR A 3 -61.38 25.36 -1.27
C THR A 3 -60.41 25.21 -0.10
N GLU A 4 -60.91 24.76 1.06
CA GLU A 4 -60.16 24.67 2.32
C GLU A 4 -59.29 23.41 2.34
N ASP A 5 -59.79 22.30 1.78
CA ASP A 5 -59.01 21.07 1.58
C ASP A 5 -57.91 21.25 0.54
N LEU A 6 -58.18 22.02 -0.53
CA LEU A 6 -57.16 22.34 -1.55
C LEU A 6 -56.02 23.16 -0.94
N GLN A 7 -56.34 24.08 -0.05
CA GLN A 7 -55.35 24.95 0.60
C GLN A 7 -54.47 24.17 1.60
N ARG A 8 -55.06 23.22 2.35
CA ARG A 8 -54.30 22.30 3.21
C ARG A 8 -53.39 21.35 2.43
N LEU A 9 -53.83 20.87 1.25
CA LEU A 9 -52.98 20.04 0.38
C LEU A 9 -51.78 20.83 -0.15
N VAL A 10 -51.97 22.11 -0.47
CA VAL A 10 -50.87 23.00 -0.89
C VAL A 10 -49.88 23.24 0.24
N GLU A 11 -50.34 23.49 1.47
CA GLU A 11 -49.46 23.65 2.63
C GLU A 11 -48.64 22.38 2.92
N VAL A 12 -49.26 21.20 2.85
CA VAL A 12 -48.56 19.92 3.02
C VAL A 12 -47.56 19.70 1.89
N ALA A 13 -47.90 20.01 0.64
CA ALA A 13 -46.99 19.89 -0.48
C ALA A 13 -45.77 20.84 -0.35
N GLN A 14 -45.98 22.07 0.14
CA GLN A 14 -44.91 23.01 0.42
C GLN A 14 -44.01 22.53 1.56
N LEU A 15 -44.59 21.97 2.62
CA LEU A 15 -43.85 21.46 3.77
C LEU A 15 -43.04 20.21 3.42
N VAL A 16 -43.60 19.31 2.60
CA VAL A 16 -42.88 18.14 2.04
C VAL A 16 -41.75 18.59 1.11
N THR A 17 -41.98 19.62 0.29
CA THR A 17 -40.96 20.16 -0.61
C THR A 17 -39.81 20.78 0.18
N ALA A 18 -40.11 21.60 1.19
CA ALA A 18 -39.11 22.21 2.06
C ALA A 18 -38.34 21.17 2.88
N ALA A 19 -39.02 20.13 3.39
CA ALA A 19 -38.36 19.02 4.09
C ALA A 19 -37.42 18.24 3.17
N ARG A 20 -37.82 18.01 1.91
CA ARG A 20 -36.98 17.35 0.90
C ARG A 20 -35.76 18.19 0.55
N ASP A 21 -35.93 19.50 0.39
CA ASP A 21 -34.85 20.43 0.07
C ASP A 21 -33.82 20.51 1.20
N ALA A 22 -34.29 20.68 2.45
CA ALA A 22 -33.43 20.69 3.63
C ALA A 22 -32.66 19.38 3.84
N MET A 23 -33.29 18.23 3.59
CA MET A 23 -32.59 16.93 3.63
C MET A 23 -31.57 16.79 2.49
N SER A 24 -31.88 17.32 1.31
CA SER A 24 -30.95 17.33 0.17
C SER A 24 -29.73 18.21 0.47
N ASP A 25 -29.94 19.41 0.99
CA ASP A 25 -28.87 20.34 1.35
C ASP A 25 -27.95 19.77 2.45
N GLU A 26 -28.53 19.10 3.44
CA GLU A 26 -27.75 18.44 4.49
C GLU A 26 -26.91 17.28 3.94
N ILE A 27 -27.47 16.47 3.04
CA ILE A 27 -26.71 15.40 2.36
C ILE A 27 -25.59 15.98 1.50
N VAL A 28 -25.89 17.02 0.71
CA VAL A 28 -24.91 17.70 -0.13
C VAL A 28 -23.81 18.34 0.71
N THR A 29 -24.16 18.94 1.86
CA THR A 29 -23.20 19.56 2.79
C THR A 29 -22.28 18.51 3.39
N ARG A 30 -22.82 17.39 3.87
CA ARG A 30 -22.01 16.29 4.41
C ARG A 30 -21.14 15.62 3.36
N LEU A 31 -21.67 15.42 2.16
CA LEU A 31 -20.90 14.86 1.04
C LEU A 31 -19.77 15.80 0.65
N SER A 32 -20.06 17.10 0.51
CA SER A 32 -19.05 18.11 0.18
C SER A 32 -17.96 18.19 1.26
N TRP A 33 -18.34 18.07 2.53
CA TRP A 33 -17.41 18.02 3.64
C TRP A 33 -16.54 16.76 3.60
N ALA A 34 -17.14 15.58 3.41
CA ALA A 34 -16.42 14.31 3.29
C ALA A 34 -15.46 14.29 2.08
N MET A 35 -15.88 14.86 0.96
CA MET A 35 -15.03 15.01 -0.22
C MET A 35 -13.89 16.01 0.02
N SER A 36 -14.15 17.12 0.72
CA SER A 36 -13.12 18.10 1.07
C SER A 36 -12.07 17.50 2.02
N GLU A 37 -12.51 16.70 2.99
CA GLU A 37 -11.61 15.98 3.89
C GLU A 37 -10.84 14.89 3.12
N GLY A 38 -11.50 14.16 2.22
CA GLY A 38 -10.86 13.19 1.33
C GLY A 38 -9.78 13.83 0.43
N LEU A 39 -10.07 14.99 -0.14
CA LEU A 39 -9.10 15.77 -0.93
C LEU A 39 -7.94 16.27 -0.07
N THR A 40 -8.20 16.65 1.18
CA THR A 40 -7.16 17.06 2.12
C THR A 40 -6.25 15.90 2.51
N LEU A 41 -6.81 14.71 2.74
CA LEU A 41 -6.04 13.48 2.99
C LEU A 41 -5.22 13.08 1.76
N LEU A 42 -5.79 13.20 0.56
CA LEU A 42 -5.08 12.95 -0.70
C LEU A 42 -3.95 13.96 -0.92
N ASP A 43 -4.15 15.24 -0.62
CA ASP A 43 -3.07 16.26 -0.71
C ASP A 43 -1.95 15.93 0.27
N ARG A 44 -2.28 15.55 1.51
CA ARG A 44 -1.28 15.11 2.51
C ARG A 44 -0.55 13.85 2.10
N LEU A 45 -1.24 12.87 1.51
CA LEU A 45 -0.65 11.65 0.97
C LEU A 45 0.31 11.95 -0.18
N THR A 46 -0.09 12.89 -1.06
CA THR A 46 0.71 13.33 -2.21
C THR A 46 1.93 14.16 -1.79
N ARG A 47 1.78 15.00 -0.74
CA ARG A 47 2.88 15.74 -0.10
C ARG A 47 3.80 14.88 0.76
N ASN A 48 3.40 13.66 1.08
CA ASN A 48 4.29 12.75 1.76
C ASN A 48 5.37 12.29 0.77
N GLU A 49 6.50 12.97 0.81
CA GLU A 49 7.63 12.71 -0.07
C GLU A 49 8.10 11.26 0.02
N GLY A 50 7.98 10.62 1.19
CA GLY A 50 8.33 9.22 1.40
C GLY A 50 7.43 8.25 0.63
N LEU A 51 6.11 8.42 0.70
CA LEU A 51 5.16 7.57 -0.05
C LEU A 51 5.25 7.82 -1.55
N MET A 52 5.35 9.09 -1.97
CA MET A 52 5.52 9.43 -3.38
C MET A 52 6.84 8.89 -3.94
N HIS A 53 7.91 8.93 -3.16
CA HIS A 53 9.19 8.35 -3.52
C HIS A 53 9.10 6.82 -3.61
N LEU A 54 8.45 6.15 -2.65
CA LEU A 54 8.21 4.70 -2.72
C LEU A 54 7.40 4.29 -3.96
N LEU A 55 6.34 5.03 -4.28
CA LEU A 55 5.54 4.77 -5.47
C LEU A 55 6.37 4.94 -6.74
N LYS A 56 7.18 6.00 -6.82
CA LYS A 56 8.12 6.21 -7.95
C LYS A 56 9.17 5.12 -8.04
N VAL A 57 9.66 4.61 -6.92
CA VAL A 57 10.62 3.49 -6.91
C VAL A 57 9.92 2.22 -7.40
N LEU A 58 8.71 1.91 -6.94
CA LEU A 58 7.92 0.78 -7.44
C LEU A 58 7.55 0.90 -8.93
N ASP A 59 7.38 2.12 -9.43
CA ASP A 59 7.07 2.40 -10.84
C ASP A 59 8.30 2.28 -11.76
N ARG A 60 9.52 2.22 -11.19
CA ARG A 60 10.72 1.98 -12.01
C ARG A 60 10.72 0.56 -12.55
N GLN A 61 10.95 0.45 -13.86
CA GLN A 61 11.06 -0.83 -14.56
C GLN A 61 12.09 -1.78 -13.91
N ASP A 62 13.19 -1.25 -13.39
CA ASP A 62 14.20 -2.03 -12.67
C ASP A 62 13.65 -2.66 -11.38
N THR A 63 12.85 -1.92 -10.61
CA THR A 63 12.24 -2.40 -9.37
C THR A 63 11.13 -3.40 -9.65
N GLN A 64 10.33 -3.20 -10.70
CA GLN A 64 9.34 -4.18 -11.15
C GLN A 64 10.00 -5.49 -11.56
N TYR A 65 11.11 -5.42 -12.32
CA TYR A 65 11.88 -6.61 -12.69
C TYR A 65 12.45 -7.33 -11.47
N LEU A 66 12.98 -6.60 -10.50
CA LEU A 66 13.47 -7.17 -9.23
C LEU A 66 12.35 -7.84 -8.43
N LEU A 67 11.15 -7.24 -8.39
CA LEU A 67 9.99 -7.81 -7.70
C LEU A 67 9.52 -9.11 -8.35
N ILE A 68 9.48 -9.15 -9.68
CA ILE A 68 9.12 -10.36 -10.44
C ILE A 68 10.18 -11.43 -10.20
N ALA A 69 11.47 -11.11 -10.38
CA ALA A 69 12.56 -12.06 -10.17
C ALA A 69 12.60 -12.61 -8.73
N LEU A 70 12.34 -11.76 -7.73
CA LEU A 70 12.25 -12.19 -6.33
C LEU A 70 11.03 -13.09 -6.11
N SER A 71 9.88 -12.76 -6.70
CA SER A 71 8.66 -13.57 -6.61
C SER A 71 8.88 -14.96 -7.23
N ASP A 72 9.48 -15.01 -8.41
CA ASP A 72 9.80 -16.26 -9.11
C ASP A 72 10.81 -17.08 -8.30
N ALA A 73 11.86 -16.47 -7.76
CA ALA A 73 12.84 -17.16 -6.91
C ALA A 73 12.21 -17.72 -5.62
N ILE A 74 11.28 -17.00 -4.98
CA ILE A 74 10.54 -17.50 -3.82
C ILE A 74 9.61 -18.64 -4.22
N HIS A 75 8.96 -18.53 -5.38
CA HIS A 75 8.07 -19.56 -5.90
C HIS A 75 8.84 -20.86 -6.19
N GLU A 76 9.98 -20.76 -6.88
CA GLU A 76 10.90 -21.87 -7.17
C GLU A 76 11.42 -22.50 -5.86
N ALA A 77 11.94 -21.69 -4.93
CA ALA A 77 12.40 -22.18 -3.64
C ALA A 77 11.29 -22.89 -2.85
N SER A 78 10.05 -22.36 -2.90
CA SER A 78 8.89 -22.98 -2.25
C SER A 78 8.50 -24.31 -2.88
N GLN A 79 8.85 -24.57 -4.14
CA GLN A 79 8.63 -25.86 -4.80
C GLN A 79 9.80 -26.84 -4.55
N GLU A 80 11.03 -26.34 -4.47
CA GLU A 80 12.22 -27.16 -4.23
C GLU A 80 12.32 -27.69 -2.79
N ILE A 81 11.89 -26.92 -1.79
CA ILE A 81 11.90 -27.32 -0.37
C ILE A 81 11.08 -28.59 -0.12
N PRO A 82 9.85 -28.75 -0.64
CA PRO A 82 9.09 -30.00 -0.51
C PRO A 82 9.52 -31.10 -1.50
N ALA A 83 10.18 -30.76 -2.63
CA ALA A 83 10.61 -31.73 -3.64
C ALA A 83 11.92 -32.46 -3.29
N ASN A 84 12.75 -31.89 -2.41
CA ASN A 84 14.01 -32.48 -1.98
C ASN A 84 13.89 -33.18 -0.61
N PRO A 85 14.54 -34.34 -0.41
CA PRO A 85 14.57 -34.99 0.91
C PRO A 85 15.25 -34.08 1.94
N PRO A 86 14.83 -34.12 3.22
CA PRO A 86 15.39 -33.27 4.26
C PRO A 86 16.91 -33.44 4.32
N ALA A 87 17.63 -32.32 4.40
CA ALA A 87 19.09 -32.31 4.37
C ALA A 87 19.65 -33.33 5.37
N THR A 88 20.46 -34.26 4.89
CA THR A 88 21.11 -35.25 5.75
C THR A 88 22.04 -34.50 6.71
N GLY A 89 21.72 -34.54 8.01
CA GLY A 89 22.49 -33.84 9.04
C GLY A 89 23.90 -34.40 9.20
N GLY A 90 24.86 -33.53 9.55
CA GLY A 90 26.24 -33.92 9.87
C GLY A 90 27.27 -32.82 9.59
N LEU A 91 28.46 -32.94 10.20
CA LEU A 91 29.56 -31.97 10.04
C LEU A 91 30.06 -31.85 8.59
N GLY A 92 30.02 -32.94 7.82
CA GLY A 92 30.38 -32.92 6.39
C GLY A 92 29.38 -32.17 5.51
N CYS A 93 28.09 -32.25 5.82
CA CYS A 93 27.04 -31.51 5.12
C CYS A 93 27.17 -30.00 5.40
N LEU A 94 27.43 -29.62 6.65
CA LEU A 94 27.73 -28.23 7.02
C LEU A 94 28.95 -27.69 6.26
N MET A 95 30.04 -28.46 6.20
CA MET A 95 31.24 -28.05 5.47
C MET A 95 30.98 -27.89 3.96
N ARG A 96 30.10 -28.73 3.40
CA ARG A 96 29.69 -28.66 2.00
C ARG A 96 28.83 -27.42 1.71
N VAL A 97 27.85 -27.11 2.56
CA VAL A 97 27.00 -25.90 2.41
C VAL A 97 27.85 -24.63 2.51
N VAL A 98 28.77 -24.54 3.46
CA VAL A 98 29.67 -23.38 3.57
C VAL A 98 30.59 -23.23 2.34
N ARG A 99 30.98 -24.35 1.72
CA ARG A 99 31.79 -24.37 0.50
C ARG A 99 30.98 -24.26 -0.79
N ASP A 100 29.66 -24.28 -0.69
CA ASP A 100 28.77 -24.21 -1.83
C ASP A 100 28.85 -22.80 -2.45
N PRO A 101 29.16 -22.68 -3.76
CA PRO A 101 29.26 -21.38 -4.42
C PRO A 101 27.95 -20.57 -4.34
N GLY A 102 26.79 -21.22 -4.37
CA GLY A 102 25.49 -20.55 -4.26
C GLY A 102 25.25 -19.96 -2.88
N THR A 103 25.65 -20.68 -1.82
CA THR A 103 25.60 -20.15 -0.44
C THR A 103 26.53 -18.95 -0.26
N GLN A 104 27.72 -19.00 -0.85
CA GLN A 104 28.68 -17.89 -0.80
C GLN A 104 28.17 -16.66 -1.54
N GLU A 105 27.61 -16.82 -2.74
CA GLU A 105 27.06 -15.71 -3.52
C GLU A 105 25.82 -15.10 -2.85
N GLY A 106 24.97 -15.92 -2.22
CA GLY A 106 23.84 -15.45 -1.41
C GLY A 106 24.28 -14.61 -0.21
N LEU A 107 25.28 -15.07 0.55
CA LEU A 107 25.85 -14.31 1.66
C LEU A 107 26.48 -12.99 1.18
N ARG A 108 27.14 -13.01 0.01
CA ARG A 108 27.72 -11.81 -0.61
C ARG A 108 26.64 -10.81 -1.01
N LEU A 109 25.56 -11.27 -1.63
CA LEU A 109 24.41 -10.42 -2.00
C LEU A 109 23.80 -9.74 -0.78
N LEU A 110 23.54 -10.50 0.29
CA LEU A 110 23.04 -9.97 1.55
C LEU A 110 24.00 -8.95 2.18
N SER A 111 25.31 -9.21 2.11
CA SER A 111 26.34 -8.29 2.61
C SER A 111 26.35 -6.96 1.85
N VAL A 112 26.25 -7.01 0.52
CA VAL A 112 26.21 -5.80 -0.32
C VAL A 112 24.96 -4.97 -0.03
N ILE A 113 23.79 -5.61 0.02
CA ILE A 113 22.52 -4.94 0.37
C ILE A 113 22.61 -4.28 1.75
N GLY A 114 23.10 -5.02 2.75
CA GLY A 114 23.24 -4.51 4.12
C GLY A 114 24.21 -3.33 4.23
N LYS A 115 25.30 -3.33 3.47
CA LYS A 115 26.27 -2.23 3.44
C LYS A 115 25.63 -0.94 2.91
N HIS A 116 24.89 -1.01 1.80
CA HIS A 116 24.21 0.15 1.23
C HIS A 116 23.10 0.68 2.13
N LEU A 117 22.31 -0.21 2.75
CA LEU A 117 21.28 0.17 3.70
C LEU A 117 21.85 0.88 4.93
N SER A 118 22.91 0.33 5.54
CA SER A 118 23.57 0.92 6.71
C SER A 118 24.19 2.28 6.39
N HIS A 119 24.78 2.44 5.20
CA HIS A 119 25.33 3.71 4.75
C HIS A 119 24.25 4.78 4.61
N SER A 120 23.16 4.46 3.90
CA SER A 120 22.03 5.37 3.71
C SER A 120 21.42 5.83 5.04
N MET A 121 21.26 4.92 6.01
CA MET A 121 20.71 5.27 7.33
C MET A 121 21.64 6.16 8.15
N ARG A 122 22.97 6.00 8.00
CA ARG A 122 23.96 6.85 8.68
C ARG A 122 24.03 8.25 8.07
N GLU A 123 23.92 8.36 6.76
CA GLU A 123 23.88 9.66 6.07
C GLU A 123 22.64 10.45 6.44
N GLN A 124 21.48 9.78 6.52
CA GLN A 124 20.23 10.42 6.93
C GLN A 124 20.27 10.93 8.38
N HIS A 125 20.88 10.17 9.32
CA HIS A 125 21.08 10.63 10.70
C HIS A 125 22.10 11.76 10.86
N ARG A 126 22.94 12.01 9.85
CA ARG A 126 23.94 13.10 9.87
C ARG A 126 23.40 14.41 9.29
N HIS A 127 22.28 14.35 8.56
CA HIS A 127 21.63 15.48 7.90
C HIS A 127 20.28 15.88 8.52
N GLY A 128 19.80 15.14 9.52
CA GLY A 128 18.68 15.53 10.39
C GLY A 128 19.18 15.98 11.76
#